data_AF-A0A1U8BLV9-F1
#
_entry.id   AF-A0A1U8BLV9-F1
#
_cell.length_a   1.000
_cell.length_b   1.000
_cell.length_c   1.000
_cell.angle_alpha   90.00
_cell.angle_beta   90.00
_cell.angle_gamma   90.00
#
_symmetry.space_group_name_H-M   'P 1'
#
loop_
_entity.id
_entity.type
_entity.pdbx_description
1 polymer ?
#
loop_
_entity_poly.entity_id
_entity_poly.type
_entity_poly.pdbx_seq_one_letter_code
_entity_poly.pdbx_strand_id
1 'polypeptide(L)'
;MAPVVTPWAHGLWRACNVLMAAFFALAAVVQVNDPDAEFWVVVYMIPAVLTLLVGFNPLVTGNFVWKSVSAIHMLFCVLWAAGLAHHFLLHAQHSILNEEEGRELSGLVIITAWMALCHSSAKVSKLNM
;
A
#
# COMPACT_ATOMS: atom_id res chain seq x y z
N MET A 1 -2.98 26.05 -17.00
CA MET A 1 -2.33 26.56 -15.77
C MET A 1 -1.58 25.39 -15.15
N ALA A 2 -0.25 25.37 -15.19
CA ALA A 2 0.53 24.30 -14.56
C ALA A 2 0.38 24.43 -13.03
N PRO A 3 0.10 23.35 -12.30
CA PRO A 3 0.00 23.41 -10.84
C PRO A 3 1.39 23.74 -10.26
N VAL A 4 1.52 24.93 -9.66
CA VAL A 4 2.68 25.29 -8.87
C VAL A 4 2.65 24.42 -7.61
N VAL A 5 3.43 23.34 -7.61
CA VAL A 5 3.57 22.50 -6.42
C VAL A 5 4.47 23.25 -5.44
N THR A 6 3.92 23.57 -4.28
CA THR A 6 4.62 24.32 -3.25
C THR A 6 5.67 23.43 -2.56
N PRO A 7 6.80 23.98 -2.09
CA PRO A 7 7.82 23.21 -1.37
C PRO A 7 7.29 22.45 -0.15
N TRP A 8 6.26 22.99 0.52
CA TRP A 8 5.61 22.33 1.65
C TRP A 8 4.83 21.07 1.24
N ALA A 9 4.27 21.02 0.02
CA ALA A 9 3.55 19.85 -0.47
C ALA A 9 4.51 18.67 -0.72
N HIS A 10 5.72 18.94 -1.19
CA HIS A 10 6.77 17.92 -1.33
C HIS A 10 7.23 17.38 0.03
N GLY A 11 7.43 18.27 1.01
CA GLY A 11 7.76 17.88 2.39
C GLY A 11 6.65 17.05 3.04
N LEU A 12 5.39 17.47 2.88
CA LEU A 12 4.23 16.76 3.40
C LEU A 12 4.08 15.38 2.76
N TRP A 13 4.20 15.26 1.44
CA TRP A 13 4.13 13.97 0.75
C TRP A 13 5.18 12.99 1.29
N ARG A 14 6.42 13.45 1.49
CA ARG A 14 7.49 12.63 2.07
C ARG A 14 7.16 12.20 3.50
N ALA A 15 6.69 13.12 4.34
CA ALA A 15 6.27 12.81 5.70
C ALA A 15 5.12 11.78 5.73
N CYS A 16 4.10 11.93 4.88
CA CYS A 16 3.02 10.96 4.74
C CYS A 16 3.53 9.57 4.36
N ASN A 17 4.52 9.49 3.46
CA ASN A 17 5.11 8.21 3.06
C ASN A 17 5.93 7.57 4.19
N VAL A 18 6.67 8.35 4.99
CA VAL A 18 7.36 7.81 6.16
C VAL A 18 6.36 7.31 7.21
N LEU A 19 5.30 8.08 7.49
CA LEU A 19 4.24 7.66 8.41
C LEU A 19 3.53 6.40 7.92
N MET A 20 3.25 6.31 6.62
CA MET A 20 2.59 5.13 6.06
C MET A 20 3.50 3.92 5.98
N ALA A 21 4.79 4.10 5.76
CA ALA A 21 5.77 3.04 5.91
C ALA A 21 5.80 2.48 7.35
N ALA A 22 5.77 3.37 8.35
CA ALA A 22 5.69 2.97 9.75
C ALA A 22 4.37 2.24 10.07
N PHE A 23 3.25 2.70 9.51
CA PHE A 23 1.96 2.03 9.62
C PHE A 23 2.01 0.60 9.06
N PHE A 24 2.53 0.40 7.85
CA PHE A 24 2.65 -0.93 7.26
C PHE A 24 3.63 -1.83 8.02
N ALA A 25 4.75 -1.29 8.51
CA ALA A 25 5.68 -2.05 9.35
C ALA A 25 5.02 -2.49 10.66
N LEU A 26 4.24 -1.60 11.30
CA LEU A 26 3.49 -1.95 12.50
C LEU A 26 2.42 -3.00 12.21
N ALA A 27 1.70 -2.89 11.09
CA ALA A 27 0.76 -3.90 10.65
C ALA A 27 1.45 -5.27 10.52
N ALA A 28 2.62 -5.33 9.87
CA ALA A 28 3.41 -6.55 9.77
C ALA A 28 3.78 -7.14 11.14
N VAL A 29 4.15 -6.30 12.12
CA VAL A 29 4.49 -6.75 13.48
C VAL A 29 3.27 -7.34 14.20
N VAL A 30 2.09 -6.72 14.05
CA VAL A 30 0.86 -7.22 14.68
C VAL A 30 0.44 -8.57 14.10
N GLN A 31 0.72 -8.83 12.81
CA GLN A 31 0.40 -10.11 12.16
C GLN A 31 1.19 -11.31 12.68
N VAL A 32 2.27 -11.11 13.45
CA VAL A 32 2.99 -12.21 14.11
C VAL A 32 2.10 -12.96 15.11
N ASN A 33 1.00 -12.36 15.55
CA ASN A 33 0.03 -12.99 16.46
C ASN A 33 -0.96 -13.92 15.76
N ASP A 34 -0.98 -13.93 14.42
CA ASP A 34 -1.93 -14.71 13.62
C ASP A 34 -1.33 -16.06 13.19
N PRO A 35 -2.17 -17.10 12.98
CA PRO A 35 -1.73 -18.43 12.56
C PRO A 35 -1.02 -18.46 11.20
N ASP A 36 -1.26 -17.46 10.34
CA ASP A 36 -0.70 -17.34 8.98
C ASP A 36 0.26 -16.14 8.83
N ALA A 37 0.88 -15.73 9.96
CA ALA A 37 1.82 -14.63 10.07
C ALA A 37 2.86 -14.55 8.93
N GLU A 38 3.46 -15.69 8.56
CA GLU A 38 4.56 -15.75 7.59
C GLU A 38 4.21 -15.05 6.27
N PHE A 39 3.00 -15.30 5.77
CA PHE A 39 2.53 -14.72 4.53
C PHE A 39 2.20 -13.23 4.70
N TRP A 40 1.43 -12.89 5.73
CA TRP A 40 0.98 -11.51 5.92
C TRP A 40 2.09 -10.53 6.30
N VAL A 41 3.08 -10.96 7.09
CA VAL A 41 4.27 -10.14 7.37
C VAL A 41 4.94 -9.75 6.06
N VAL A 42 5.11 -10.68 5.11
CA VAL A 42 5.70 -10.36 3.79
C VAL A 42 4.80 -9.41 3.00
N VAL A 43 3.49 -9.63 3.01
CA VAL A 43 2.51 -8.78 2.33
C VAL A 43 2.58 -7.34 2.81
N TYR A 44 2.74 -7.09 4.11
CA TYR A 44 2.86 -5.73 4.66
C TYR A 44 4.27 -5.15 4.58
N MET A 45 5.32 -5.97 4.62
CA MET A 45 6.71 -5.47 4.58
C MET A 45 7.12 -4.94 3.20
N ILE A 46 6.62 -5.52 2.11
CA ILE A 46 6.87 -5.01 0.75
C ILE A 46 6.41 -3.54 0.61
N PRO A 47 5.14 -3.17 0.86
CA PRO A 47 4.69 -1.79 0.78
C PRO A 47 5.34 -0.92 1.86
N ALA A 48 5.69 -1.43 3.04
CA ALA A 48 6.45 -0.66 4.04
C ALA A 48 7.79 -0.16 3.46
N VAL A 49 8.58 -1.05 2.86
CA VAL A 49 9.87 -0.71 2.25
C VAL A 49 9.67 0.21 1.05
N LEU A 50 8.76 -0.13 0.14
CA LEU A 50 8.52 0.68 -1.06
C LEU A 50 8.08 2.09 -0.72
N THR A 51 7.21 2.26 0.29
CA THR A 51 6.72 3.56 0.75
C THR A 51 7.83 4.34 1.46
N LEU A 52 8.66 3.67 2.26
CA LEU A 52 9.81 4.30 2.93
C LEU A 52 10.79 4.89 1.90
N LEU A 53 11.07 4.16 0.82
CA LEU A 53 11.90 4.66 -0.28
C LEU A 53 11.31 5.93 -0.91
N VAL A 54 9.99 6.02 -1.07
CA VAL A 54 9.31 7.24 -1.55
C VAL A 54 9.46 8.39 -0.55
N GLY A 55 9.37 8.11 0.75
CA GLY A 55 9.60 9.08 1.81
C GLY A 55 11.02 9.69 1.76
N PHE A 56 12.03 8.84 1.54
CA PHE A 56 13.41 9.30 1.40
C PHE A 56 13.66 10.04 0.08
N ASN A 57 13.24 9.46 -1.04
CA ASN A 57 13.42 10.04 -2.37
C ASN A 57 12.20 9.75 -3.27
N PRO A 58 11.29 10.72 -3.46
CA PRO A 58 10.11 10.54 -4.31
C PRO A 58 10.41 10.17 -5.76
N LEU A 59 11.62 10.47 -6.26
CA LEU A 59 12.05 10.12 -7.63
C LEU A 59 12.19 8.61 -7.85
N VAL A 60 12.25 7.81 -6.78
CA VAL A 60 12.29 6.33 -6.88
C VAL A 60 11.08 5.77 -7.62
N THR A 61 9.94 6.47 -7.55
CA THR A 61 8.70 6.10 -8.27
C THR A 61 8.85 6.15 -9.79
N GLY A 62 9.90 6.82 -10.30
CA GLY A 62 10.26 6.83 -11.72
C GLY A 62 11.00 5.57 -12.17
N ASN A 63 11.60 4.81 -11.24
CA ASN A 63 12.41 3.63 -11.53
C ASN A 63 11.54 2.44 -11.99
N PHE A 64 11.98 1.75 -13.04
CA PHE A 64 11.29 0.58 -13.59
C PHE A 64 11.11 -0.54 -12.55
N VAL A 65 12.13 -0.82 -11.74
CA VAL A 65 12.09 -1.87 -10.70
C VAL A 65 11.03 -1.54 -9.66
N TRP A 66 11.04 -0.31 -9.11
CA TRP A 66 10.04 0.12 -8.13
C TRP A 66 8.62 0.01 -8.70
N LYS A 67 8.43 0.44 -9.95
CA LYS A 67 7.12 0.36 -10.63
C LYS A 67 6.65 -1.07 -10.86
N SER A 68 7.53 -1.96 -11.32
CA SER A 68 7.18 -3.35 -11.58
C SER A 68 6.86 -4.09 -10.29
N VAL A 69 7.69 -3.94 -9.25
CA VAL A 69 7.46 -4.59 -7.95
C VAL A 69 6.14 -4.11 -7.34
N SER A 70 5.90 -2.80 -7.29
CA SER A 70 4.64 -2.25 -6.76
C SER A 70 3.44 -2.65 -7.61
N ALA A 71 3.54 -2.69 -8.94
CA ALA A 71 2.43 -3.10 -9.81
C ALA A 71 2.06 -4.57 -9.65
N ILE A 72 3.05 -5.46 -9.60
CA ILE A 72 2.82 -6.90 -9.36
C ILE A 72 2.20 -7.10 -7.98
N HIS A 73 2.71 -6.40 -6.96
CA HIS A 73 2.19 -6.50 -5.60
C HIS A 73 0.75 -5.96 -5.49
N MET A 74 0.44 -4.83 -6.12
CA MET A 74 -0.94 -4.32 -6.20
C MET A 74 -1.87 -5.31 -6.91
N LEU A 75 -1.44 -5.90 -8.03
CA LEU A 75 -2.25 -6.88 -8.74
C LEU A 75 -2.56 -8.08 -7.84
N PHE A 76 -1.54 -8.59 -7.14
CA PHE A 76 -1.71 -9.66 -6.17
C PHE A 76 -2.71 -9.27 -5.07
N CYS A 77 -2.56 -8.09 -4.47
CA CYS A 77 -3.46 -7.59 -3.42
C CYS A 77 -4.90 -7.45 -3.91
N VAL A 78 -5.11 -6.95 -5.13
CA VAL A 78 -6.45 -6.79 -5.73
C VAL A 78 -7.09 -8.14 -5.99
N LEU A 79 -6.35 -9.10 -6.56
CA LEU A 79 -6.87 -10.44 -6.82
C LEU A 79 -7.25 -11.16 -5.52
N TRP A 80 -6.41 -11.05 -4.49
CA TRP A 80 -6.68 -11.64 -3.18
C TRP A 80 -7.86 -10.97 -2.47
N ALA A 81 -7.92 -9.63 -2.48
CA ALA A 81 -9.05 -8.88 -1.93
C ALA A 81 -10.36 -9.20 -2.65
N ALA A 82 -10.33 -9.39 -3.97
CA ALA A 82 -11.50 -9.83 -4.74
C ALA A 82 -11.93 -11.25 -4.37
N GLY A 83 -10.97 -12.16 -4.15
CA GLY A 83 -11.23 -13.51 -3.65
C GLY A 83 -11.92 -13.51 -2.27
N LEU A 84 -11.37 -12.74 -1.32
CA LEU A 84 -11.96 -12.52 0.00
C LEU A 84 -13.37 -11.89 -0.12
N ALA A 85 -13.52 -10.82 -0.90
CA ALA A 85 -14.81 -10.16 -1.11
C ALA A 85 -15.87 -11.10 -1.73
N HIS A 86 -15.48 -11.94 -2.68
CA HIS A 86 -16.36 -12.94 -3.27
C HIS A 86 -16.74 -14.03 -2.27
N HIS A 87 -15.77 -14.52 -1.49
CA HIS A 87 -16.01 -15.47 -0.40
C HIS A 87 -17.01 -14.91 0.61
N PHE A 88 -16.84 -13.65 1.01
CA PHE A 88 -17.77 -12.93 1.88
C PHE A 88 -19.17 -12.81 1.29
N LEU A 89 -19.28 -12.44 0.01
CA LEU A 89 -20.58 -12.30 -0.64
C LEU A 89 -21.37 -13.62 -0.66
N LEU A 90 -20.68 -14.75 -0.84
CA LEU A 90 -21.29 -16.08 -0.85
C LEU A 90 -21.60 -16.64 0.55
N HIS A 91 -20.81 -16.27 1.56
CA HIS A 91 -20.91 -16.83 2.93
C HIS A 91 -21.38 -15.81 3.97
N ALA A 92 -22.01 -14.71 3.53
CA ALA A 92 -22.46 -13.56 4.33
C ALA A 92 -23.42 -13.85 5.50
N GLN A 93 -23.75 -15.12 5.77
CA GLN A 93 -24.66 -15.54 6.85
C GLN A 93 -23.95 -15.81 8.19
N HIS A 94 -22.63 -16.01 8.23
CA HIS A 94 -21.91 -16.29 9.48
C HIS A 94 -20.85 -15.20 9.77
N SER A 95 -21.24 -14.21 10.58
CA SER A 95 -20.41 -13.15 11.19
C SER A 95 -19.85 -12.06 10.25
N ILE A 96 -20.23 -10.82 10.54
CA ILE A 96 -19.83 -9.59 9.84
C ILE A 96 -18.37 -9.25 10.20
N LEU A 97 -17.42 -10.01 9.62
CA LEU A 97 -15.98 -9.98 9.89
C LEU A 97 -15.59 -10.94 11.03
N ASN A 98 -15.08 -12.12 10.67
CA ASN A 98 -13.98 -12.66 11.46
C ASN A 98 -12.92 -11.54 11.53
N GLU A 99 -12.52 -11.16 12.75
CA GLU A 99 -11.64 -10.00 12.98
C GLU A 99 -10.33 -10.09 12.18
N GLU A 100 -9.89 -11.30 11.87
CA GLU A 100 -8.75 -11.64 11.03
C GLU A 100 -9.00 -11.35 9.55
N GLU A 101 -9.93 -12.05 8.89
CA GLU A 101 -10.22 -11.86 7.45
C GLU A 101 -10.64 -10.42 7.11
N GLY A 102 -11.30 -9.74 8.04
CA GLY A 102 -11.63 -8.31 7.92
C GLY A 102 -10.42 -7.39 7.94
N ARG A 103 -9.46 -7.67 8.83
CA ARG A 103 -8.17 -6.97 8.91
C ARG A 103 -7.34 -7.20 7.65
N GLU A 104 -7.34 -8.42 7.13
CA GLU A 104 -6.68 -8.77 5.87
C GLU A 104 -7.25 -8.01 4.68
N LEU A 105 -8.57 -8.06 4.48
CA LEU A 105 -9.24 -7.39 3.36
C LEU A 105 -8.98 -5.88 3.40
N SER A 106 -9.18 -5.25 4.56
CA SER A 106 -8.95 -3.82 4.73
C SER A 106 -7.48 -3.44 4.51
N GLY A 107 -6.54 -4.26 4.99
CA GLY A 107 -5.11 -4.10 4.73
C GLY A 107 -4.77 -4.10 3.25
N LEU A 108 -5.27 -5.07 2.49
CA LEU A 108 -5.04 -5.16 1.03
C LEU A 108 -5.59 -3.95 0.27
N VAL A 109 -6.75 -3.44 0.70
CA VAL A 109 -7.34 -2.21 0.14
C VAL A 109 -6.44 -1.00 0.41
N ILE A 110 -5.96 -0.84 1.65
CA ILE A 110 -5.07 0.28 2.02
C ILE A 110 -3.74 0.20 1.25
N ILE A 111 -3.12 -0.99 1.16
CA ILE A 111 -1.90 -1.21 0.38
C ILE A 111 -2.12 -0.78 -1.08
N THR A 112 -3.18 -1.26 -1.71
CA THR A 112 -3.48 -0.98 -3.11
C THR A 112 -3.69 0.52 -3.33
N ALA A 113 -4.51 1.15 -2.49
CA ALA A 113 -4.79 2.58 -2.59
C ALA A 113 -3.51 3.42 -2.42
N TRP A 114 -2.67 3.09 -1.44
CA TRP A 114 -1.44 3.86 -1.19
C TRP A 114 -0.39 3.68 -2.29
N MET A 115 -0.23 2.46 -2.80
CA MET A 115 0.66 2.19 -3.93
C MET A 115 0.19 2.92 -5.20
N ALA A 116 -1.12 3.00 -5.45
CA ALA A 116 -1.68 3.75 -6.56
C ALA A 116 -1.42 5.27 -6.44
N LEU A 117 -1.50 5.83 -5.23
CA LEU A 117 -1.12 7.22 -4.96
C LEU A 117 0.37 7.45 -5.23
N CYS A 118 1.24 6.54 -4.81
CA CYS A 118 2.68 6.61 -5.08
C CYS A 118 3.00 6.56 -6.58
N HIS A 119 2.33 5.69 -7.34
CA HIS A 119 2.44 5.64 -8.81
C HIS A 119 2.01 6.95 -9.49
N SER A 120 0.93 7.56 -8.98
CA SER A 120 0.38 8.80 -9.54
C SER A 120 1.26 10.02 -9.25
N SER A 121 1.96 10.03 -8.11
CA SER A 121 2.93 11.08 -7.74
C SER A 121 4.06 11.21 -8.76
N ALA A 122 4.51 10.11 -9.38
CA ALA A 122 5.53 10.11 -10.43
C ALA A 122 5.12 10.92 -11.67
N LYS A 123 3.82 10.92 -12.03
CA LYS A 123 3.31 11.65 -13.20
C LYS A 123 3.32 13.16 -12.97
N VAL A 124 2.99 13.59 -11.76
CA VAL A 124 3.00 15.02 -11.37
C VAL A 124 4.43 15.57 -11.40
N SER A 125 5.42 14.80 -10.96
CA SER A 125 6.83 15.20 -11.02
C SER A 125 7.37 15.38 -12.45
N LYS A 126 6.87 14.63 -13.44
CA LYS A 126 7.31 14.72 -14.84
C LYS A 126 6.66 15.84 -15.64
N LEU A 127 5.50 16.35 -15.19
CA LEU A 127 4.81 17.46 -15.85
C LEU A 127 5.36 18.85 -15.46
N ASN A 128 6.22 18.90 -14.44
CA ASN A 128 6.81 20.12 -13.89
C ASN A 128 8.31 20.29 -14.22
N MET A 129 8.86 19.45 -15.11
CA MET A 129 10.23 19.55 -15.65
C MET A 129 10.17 19.71 -17.16
#